data_AF-A0A532DKT9-F1
#
_entry.id   AF-A0A532DKT9-F1
#
_cell.length_a   1.000
_cell.length_b   1.000
_cell.length_c   1.000
_cell.angle_alpha   90.00
_cell.angle_beta   90.00
_cell.angle_gamma   90.00
#
_symmetry.space_group_name_H-M   'P 1'
#
loop_
_entity.id
_entity.type
_entity.pdbx_description
1 polymer ?
#
loop_
_entity_poly.entity_id
_entity_poly.type
_entity_poly.pdbx_seq_one_letter_code
_entity_poly.pdbx_strand_id
1 'polypeptide(L)' 'EYYEVEYFARENGVSPSQVSKLIKRTGGDRMILSQAVKALRERK' A
#
# COMPACT_ATOMS: atom_id res chain seq x y z
N GLU A 1 1.63 -6.54 13.04
CA GLU A 1 2.03 -5.74 11.86
C GLU A 1 1.58 -6.32 10.51
N TYR A 2 1.64 -7.63 10.24
CA TYR A 2 1.20 -8.18 8.94
C TYR A 2 -0.31 -7.98 8.64
N TYR A 3 -1.16 -7.97 9.67
CA TYR A 3 -2.61 -7.80 9.50
C TYR A 3 -3.00 -6.44 8.90
N GLU A 4 -2.29 -5.37 9.27
CA GLU A 4 -2.57 -4.03 8.73
C GLU A 4 -2.18 -3.93 7.25
N VAL A 5 -1.12 -4.61 6.84
CA VAL A 5 -0.67 -4.66 5.45
C VAL A 5 -1.68 -5.41 4.58
N GLU A 6 -2.18 -6.56 5.05
CA GLU A 6 -3.18 -7.35 4.33
C GLU A 6 -4.53 -6.63 4.25
N TYR A 7 -4.97 -6.03 5.35
CA TYR A 7 -6.21 -5.25 5.38
C TYR A 7 -6.13 -4.05 4.43
N PHE A 8 -5.04 -3.28 4.50
CA PHE A 8 -4.81 -2.14 3.62
C PHE A 8 -4.71 -2.54 2.15
N ALA A 9 -4.05 -3.66 1.85
CA ALA A 9 -3.96 -4.19 0.51
C ALA A 9 -5.34 -4.53 -0.06
N ARG A 10 -6.17 -5.22 0.73
CA ARG A 10 -7.53 -5.62 0.36
C ARG A 10 -8.43 -4.41 0.12
N GLU A 11 -8.46 -3.45 1.06
CA GLU A 11 -9.25 -2.21 0.96
C GLU A 11 -8.94 -1.42 -0.32
N ASN A 12 -7.69 -1.46 -0.78
CA ASN A 12 -7.25 -0.69 -1.92
C ASN A 12 -7.09 -1.49 -3.22
N GLY A 13 -7.40 -2.79 -3.21
CA GLY A 13 -7.29 -3.65 -4.40
C GLY A 13 -5.86 -3.85 -4.90
N VAL A 14 -4.87 -3.75 -4.01
CA VAL A 14 -3.45 -4.01 -4.30
C VAL A 14 -2.97 -5.26 -3.58
N SER A 15 -1.80 -5.79 -3.95
CA SER A 15 -1.23 -6.94 -3.24
C SER A 15 -0.50 -6.52 -1.96
N PRO A 16 -0.49 -7.36 -0.90
CA PRO A 16 0.32 -7.11 0.30
C PRO A 16 1.80 -6.90 -0.01
N SER A 17 2.32 -7.59 -1.03
CA SER A 17 3.70 -7.42 -1.52
C SER A 17 3.96 -6.02 -2.11
N GLN A 18 2.99 -5.42 -2.81
CA GLN A 18 3.09 -4.04 -3.29
C GLN A 18 3.09 -3.05 -2.13
N VAL A 19 2.24 -3.26 -1.13
CA VAL A 19 2.18 -2.43 0.09
C VAL A 19 3.49 -2.54 0.87
N SER A 20 4.03 -3.75 1.05
CA SER A 20 5.32 -3.97 1.74
C SER A 20 6.48 -3.28 1.02
N LYS A 21 6.55 -3.38 -0.32
CA LYS A 21 7.55 -2.64 -1.11
C LYS A 21 7.38 -1.13 -0.97
N LEU A 22 6.15 -0.65 -0.90
CA LEU A 22 5.85 0.77 -0.69
C LEU A 22 6.30 1.25 0.67
N ILE A 23 5.97 0.54 1.75
CA ILE A 23 6.42 0.83 3.12
C ILE A 23 7.94 0.92 3.16
N LYS A 24 8.64 -0.05 2.56
CA LYS A 24 10.11 -0.04 2.47
C LYS A 24 10.67 1.16 1.72
N ARG A 25 9.95 1.69 0.73
CA ARG A 25 10.38 2.82 -0.10
C ARG A 25 10.05 4.17 0.54
N THR A 26 8.95 4.27 1.28
CA THR A 26 8.40 5.54 1.79
C THR A 26 8.57 5.71 3.29
N GLY A 27 9.15 4.72 3.98
CA GLY A 27 9.44 4.79 5.42
C GLY A 27 8.22 4.60 6.32
N GLY A 28 7.11 4.07 5.81
CA GLY A 28 5.90 3.81 6.60
C GLY A 28 4.96 5.00 6.79
N ASP A 29 5.20 6.14 6.12
CA ASP A 29 4.25 7.25 6.12
C ASP A 29 2.92 6.83 5.49
N ARG A 30 1.86 6.84 6.31
CA ARG A 30 0.51 6.39 5.94
C ARG A 30 -0.13 7.26 4.86
N MET A 31 0.18 8.56 4.82
CA MET A 31 -0.32 9.46 3.76
C MET A 31 0.33 9.13 2.42
N ILE A 32 1.65 8.92 2.41
CA ILE A 32 2.37 8.56 1.18
C ILE A 32 1.92 7.17 0.69
N LEU A 33 1.69 6.23 1.59
CA LEU A 33 1.12 4.91 1.27
C LEU A 33 -0.24 5.02 0.60
N SER A 34 -1.15 5.83 1.14
CA SER A 34 -2.48 6.03 0.57
C SER A 34 -2.42 6.66 -0.82
N GLN A 35 -1.59 7.69 -1.02
CA GLN A 35 -1.42 8.33 -2.33
C GLN A 35 -0.79 7.38 -3.36
N ALA A 36 0.25 6.65 -2.98
CA ALA A 36 0.93 5.73 -3.88
C ALA A 36 0.04 4.55 -4.28
N VAL A 37 -0.81 4.08 -3.36
CA VAL A 37 -1.78 3.04 -3.64
C VAL A 37 -2.92 3.53 -4.53
N LYS A 38 -3.41 4.77 -4.35
CA LYS A 38 -4.33 5.40 -5.31
C LYS A 38 -3.73 5.47 -6.72
N ALA A 39 -2.48 5.93 -6.82
CA ALA A 39 -1.77 6.01 -8.10
C ALA A 39 -1.54 4.63 -8.74
N LEU A 40 -1.34 3.58 -7.94
CA LEU A 40 -1.26 2.20 -8.43
C LEU A 40 -2.61 1.70 -8.97
N ARG A 41 -3.72 2.09 -8.35
CA ARG A 41 -5.06 1.69 -8.76
C ARG A 41 -5.48 2.34 -10.09
N GLU A 42 -5.15 3.61 -10.29
CA GLU A 42 -5.49 4.35 -11.52
C GLU A 42 -4.63 3.95 -12.74
N ARG A 43 -3.51 3.27 -12.52
CA ARG A 43 -2.63 2.77 -13.60
C ARG A 43 -2.98 1.37 -14.08
N LYS A 44 -4.06 0.79 -13.58
CA LYS A 44 -4.51 -0.58 -13.88
C LYS A 44 -5.65 -0.54 -14.88
#